data_AF-A0A258K644-F1
#
_entry.id   AF-A0A258K644-F1
#
_cell.length_a   1.000
_cell.length_b   1.000
_cell.length_c   1.000
_cell.angle_alpha   90.00
_cell.angle_beta   90.00
_cell.angle_gamma   90.00
#
_symmetry.space_group_name_H-M   'P 1'
#
loop_
_entity.id
_entity.type
_entity.pdbx_description
1 polymer ?
#
loop_
_entity_poly.entity_id
_entity_poly.type
_entity_poly.pdbx_seq_one_letter_code
_entity_poly.pdbx_strand_id
1 'polypeptide(L)'
;MTNKTWRVGVAGLGTVGGGLLQFLADRPDFAPAGDSAVVTAVSARSKSRPRTIDISGLTWFDDPVALAGSPDIDLFVELVGGSDGPAKAAVETALKAGKPVVTANKALIAEHGAELAALAEAQGVPLLFEAAVMGGVPAVKMMREAMVGDDIDSVAGILNGTCNFILSEMEKTGRSFADVLREAQALGYAEADPTMDVGGFDAGHKITILAALAFGCAPNFAAAEIEGIEAVELLDIKL
;
A
#
# COMPACT_ATOMS: atom_id res chain seq x y z
N MET A 1 -17.14 -28.03 8.12
CA MET A 1 -16.87 -26.61 7.80
C MET A 1 -16.72 -26.56 6.28
N THR A 2 -17.45 -25.70 5.59
CA THR A 2 -17.30 -25.55 4.14
C THR A 2 -16.08 -24.66 3.90
N ASN A 3 -15.01 -25.21 3.34
CA ASN A 3 -13.85 -24.41 2.93
C ASN A 3 -14.27 -23.60 1.71
N LYS A 4 -14.46 -22.29 1.88
CA LYS A 4 -14.82 -21.40 0.77
C LYS A 4 -13.54 -21.06 -0.01
N THR A 5 -13.64 -21.09 -1.33
CA THR A 5 -12.61 -20.54 -2.22
C THR A 5 -13.04 -19.13 -2.64
N TRP A 6 -12.31 -18.11 -2.21
CA TRP A 6 -12.55 -16.72 -2.59
C TRP A 6 -11.97 -16.43 -3.97
N ARG A 7 -12.80 -15.92 -4.89
CA ARG A 7 -12.37 -15.44 -6.21
C ARG A 7 -11.87 -14.01 -6.08
N VAL A 8 -10.57 -13.80 -6.31
CA VAL A 8 -9.91 -12.52 -6.09
C VAL A 8 -9.72 -11.78 -7.42
N GLY A 9 -10.18 -10.53 -7.45
CA GLY A 9 -9.87 -9.58 -8.51
C GLY A 9 -8.72 -8.66 -8.12
N VAL A 10 -7.64 -8.59 -8.92
CA VAL A 10 -6.46 -7.76 -8.62
C VAL A 10 -6.31 -6.63 -9.64
N ALA A 11 -6.48 -5.39 -9.20
CA ALA A 11 -6.16 -4.19 -9.98
C ALA A 11 -4.74 -3.72 -9.66
N GLY A 12 -3.85 -3.73 -10.65
CA GLY A 12 -2.44 -3.40 -10.48
C GLY A 12 -1.54 -4.64 -10.50
N LEU A 13 -0.74 -4.76 -11.56
CA LEU A 13 0.17 -5.90 -11.80
C LEU A 13 1.64 -5.46 -11.86
N GLY A 14 2.00 -4.49 -11.02
CA GLY A 14 3.40 -4.11 -10.78
C GLY A 14 4.10 -5.10 -9.86
N THR A 15 5.16 -4.68 -9.16
CA THR A 15 5.95 -5.53 -8.26
C THR A 15 5.09 -6.23 -7.20
N VAL A 16 4.23 -5.47 -6.50
CA VAL A 16 3.37 -6.03 -5.43
C VAL A 16 2.31 -6.97 -6.00
N GLY A 17 1.63 -6.57 -7.07
CA GLY A 17 0.61 -7.40 -7.71
C GLY A 17 1.19 -8.71 -8.28
N GLY A 18 2.31 -8.64 -8.98
CA GLY A 18 3.03 -9.82 -9.46
C GLY A 18 3.48 -10.73 -8.31
N GLY A 19 4.00 -10.15 -7.22
CA GLY A 19 4.37 -10.89 -6.02
C GLY A 19 3.20 -11.59 -5.34
N LEU A 20 2.03 -10.95 -5.26
CA LEU A 20 0.80 -11.56 -4.73
C LEU A 20 0.34 -12.74 -5.58
N LEU A 21 0.29 -12.57 -6.91
CA LEU A 21 -0.08 -13.65 -7.83
C LEU A 21 0.90 -14.82 -7.69
N GLN A 22 2.20 -14.55 -7.61
CA GLN A 22 3.24 -15.59 -7.47
C GLN A 22 3.09 -16.33 -6.14
N PHE A 23 2.90 -15.59 -5.05
CA PHE A 23 2.71 -16.15 -3.72
C PHE A 23 1.55 -17.16 -3.66
N LEU A 24 0.41 -16.81 -4.28
CA LEU A 24 -0.78 -17.67 -4.32
C LEU A 24 -0.62 -18.84 -5.29
N ALA A 25 0.02 -18.63 -6.44
CA ALA A 25 0.30 -19.70 -7.41
C ALA A 25 1.25 -20.76 -6.84
N ASP A 26 2.28 -20.35 -6.09
CA ASP A 26 3.23 -21.26 -5.44
C ASP A 26 2.63 -21.99 -4.23
N ARG A 27 1.49 -21.52 -3.71
CA ARG A 27 0.85 -22.05 -2.50
C ARG A 27 -0.67 -22.19 -2.71
N PRO A 28 -1.12 -23.09 -3.61
CA PRO A 28 -2.55 -23.27 -3.89
C PRO A 28 -3.35 -23.73 -2.65
N ASP A 29 -2.67 -24.38 -1.69
CA ASP A 29 -3.25 -24.82 -0.42
C ASP A 29 -3.14 -23.77 0.71
N PHE A 30 -2.72 -22.55 0.41
CA PHE A 30 -2.64 -21.49 1.41
C PHE A 30 -4.04 -21.09 1.90
N ALA A 31 -4.40 -21.63 3.07
CA ALA A 31 -5.69 -21.42 3.70
C ALA A 31 -5.54 -21.18 5.22
N PRO A 32 -4.91 -20.07 5.64
CA PRO A 32 -4.56 -19.84 7.05
C PRO A 32 -5.78 -19.80 7.99
N ALA A 33 -6.97 -19.48 7.47
CA ALA A 33 -8.22 -19.47 8.22
C ALA A 33 -9.19 -20.60 7.81
N GLY A 34 -8.71 -21.61 7.06
CA GLY A 34 -9.53 -22.71 6.52
C GLY A 34 -10.18 -22.43 5.15
N ASP A 35 -10.28 -21.15 4.76
CA ASP A 35 -10.68 -20.72 3.42
C ASP A 35 -9.46 -20.48 2.52
N SER A 36 -9.60 -20.75 1.21
CA SER A 36 -8.56 -20.50 0.21
C SER A 36 -8.89 -19.28 -0.66
N ALA A 37 -7.88 -18.75 -1.34
CA ALA A 37 -8.03 -17.62 -2.26
C ALA A 37 -7.39 -17.94 -3.60
N VAL A 38 -8.10 -17.64 -4.70
CA VAL A 38 -7.59 -17.81 -6.07
C VAL A 38 -7.82 -16.52 -6.85
N VAL A 39 -6.76 -16.02 -7.51
CA VAL A 39 -6.91 -14.89 -8.42
C VAL A 39 -7.62 -15.39 -9.68
N THR A 40 -8.76 -14.79 -10.00
CA THR A 40 -9.55 -15.15 -11.19
C THR A 40 -9.54 -14.05 -12.24
N ALA A 41 -9.36 -12.80 -11.83
CA ALA A 41 -9.43 -11.66 -12.72
C ALA A 41 -8.41 -10.57 -12.35
N VAL A 42 -7.94 -9.85 -13.37
CA VAL A 42 -6.90 -8.83 -13.21
C VAL A 42 -7.15 -7.61 -14.09
N SER A 43 -6.64 -6.47 -13.65
CA SER A 43 -6.58 -5.24 -14.43
C SER A 43 -5.23 -4.55 -14.28
N ALA A 44 -4.69 -4.02 -15.39
CA ALA A 44 -3.52 -3.14 -15.36
C ALA A 44 -3.44 -2.32 -16.65
N ARG A 45 -2.63 -1.25 -16.66
CA ARG A 45 -2.45 -0.36 -17.82
C ARG A 45 -2.00 -1.04 -19.12
N SER A 46 -1.31 -2.18 -19.03
CA SER A 46 -0.78 -2.88 -20.21
C SER A 46 -0.89 -4.39 -20.06
N LYS A 47 -1.66 -5.03 -20.93
CA LYS A 47 -1.77 -6.50 -21.00
C LYS A 47 -0.48 -7.16 -21.47
N SER A 48 0.17 -6.58 -22.47
CA SER A 48 1.33 -7.16 -23.16
C SER A 48 2.67 -6.92 -22.46
N ARG A 49 2.73 -6.07 -21.41
CA ARG A 49 3.96 -5.88 -20.64
C ARG A 49 4.48 -7.23 -20.12
N PRO A 50 5.74 -7.60 -20.38
CA PRO A 50 6.32 -8.83 -19.87
C PRO A 50 6.23 -8.90 -18.34
N ARG A 51 5.86 -10.07 -17.82
CA ARG A 51 5.73 -10.37 -16.39
C ARG A 51 6.34 -11.74 -16.13
N THR A 52 6.80 -11.94 -14.90
CA THR A 52 7.36 -13.22 -14.45
C THR A 52 6.28 -14.26 -14.19
N ILE A 53 5.02 -13.85 -14.10
CA ILE A 53 3.87 -14.72 -13.83
C ILE A 53 2.98 -14.89 -15.06
N ASP A 54 2.51 -16.12 -15.27
CA ASP A 54 1.51 -16.42 -16.27
C ASP A 54 0.13 -15.89 -15.84
N ILE A 55 -0.45 -15.03 -16.68
CA ILE A 55 -1.80 -14.46 -16.50
C ILE A 55 -2.77 -14.92 -17.58
N SER A 56 -2.38 -15.87 -18.44
CA SER A 56 -3.17 -16.31 -19.59
C SER A 56 -4.51 -16.95 -19.20
N GLY A 57 -4.57 -17.58 -18.03
CA GLY A 57 -5.79 -18.15 -17.46
C GLY A 57 -6.67 -17.17 -16.68
N LEU A 58 -6.26 -15.91 -16.53
CA LEU A 58 -6.99 -14.90 -15.76
C LEU A 58 -7.86 -14.04 -16.67
N THR A 59 -9.08 -13.71 -16.20
CA THR A 59 -9.95 -12.77 -16.92
C THR A 59 -9.33 -11.38 -16.88
N TRP A 60 -9.13 -10.79 -18.05
CA TRP A 60 -8.53 -9.46 -18.19
C TRP A 60 -9.60 -8.37 -18.24
N PHE A 61 -9.41 -7.32 -17.45
CA PHE A 61 -10.20 -6.09 -17.49
C PHE A 61 -9.30 -4.90 -17.84
N ASP A 62 -9.66 -4.14 -18.87
CA ASP A 62 -8.95 -2.91 -19.23
C ASP A 62 -9.21 -1.76 -18.24
N ASP A 63 -10.29 -1.84 -17.48
CA ASP A 63 -10.69 -0.86 -16.47
C ASP A 63 -10.78 -1.51 -15.07
N PRO A 64 -10.05 -1.00 -14.06
CA PRO A 64 -10.13 -1.50 -12.70
C PRO A 64 -11.51 -1.30 -12.06
N VAL A 65 -12.29 -0.30 -12.48
CA VAL A 65 -13.65 -0.07 -11.98
C VAL A 65 -14.59 -1.18 -12.46
N ALA A 66 -14.49 -1.56 -13.74
CA ALA A 66 -15.22 -2.70 -14.29
C ALA A 66 -14.87 -4.03 -13.58
N LEU A 67 -13.58 -4.25 -13.28
CA LEU A 67 -13.14 -5.40 -12.47
C LEU A 67 -13.78 -5.38 -11.08
N ALA A 68 -13.71 -4.24 -10.39
CA ALA A 68 -14.28 -4.07 -9.05
C ALA A 68 -15.79 -4.36 -9.00
N GLY A 69 -16.52 -4.00 -10.06
CA GLY A 69 -17.96 -4.27 -10.20
C GLY A 69 -18.31 -5.71 -10.59
N SER A 70 -17.37 -6.49 -11.14
CA SER A 70 -17.67 -7.80 -11.74
C SER A 70 -18.25 -8.83 -10.76
N PRO A 71 -19.38 -9.50 -11.06
CA PRO A 71 -19.91 -10.57 -10.22
C PRO A 71 -19.00 -11.82 -10.16
N ASP A 72 -17.96 -11.86 -10.99
CA ASP A 72 -17.02 -12.97 -11.10
C ASP A 72 -15.93 -12.98 -10.01
N ILE A 73 -15.88 -11.93 -9.17
CA ILE A 73 -14.99 -11.81 -8.03
C ILE A 73 -15.77 -11.64 -6.72
N ASP A 74 -15.24 -12.22 -5.65
CA ASP A 74 -15.78 -12.13 -4.29
C ASP A 74 -15.03 -11.11 -3.43
N LEU A 75 -13.77 -10.82 -3.76
CA LEU A 75 -12.88 -9.90 -3.05
C LEU A 75 -12.08 -9.08 -4.07
N PHE A 76 -11.92 -7.77 -3.79
CA PHE A 76 -11.16 -6.86 -4.64
C PHE A 76 -9.84 -6.45 -3.97
N VAL A 77 -8.74 -6.52 -4.72
CA VAL A 77 -7.40 -6.09 -4.30
C VAL A 77 -6.95 -4.92 -5.16
N GLU A 78 -6.69 -3.77 -4.53
CA GLU A 78 -6.25 -2.54 -5.20
C GLU A 78 -4.75 -2.28 -4.96
N LEU A 79 -4.00 -2.23 -6.07
CA LEU A 79 -2.55 -2.05 -6.15
C LEU A 79 -2.16 -1.14 -7.35
N VAL A 80 -3.07 -0.25 -7.75
CA VAL A 80 -2.90 0.68 -8.88
C VAL A 80 -2.01 1.86 -8.48
N GLY A 81 -2.21 2.37 -7.25
CA GLY A 81 -1.54 3.57 -6.74
C GLY A 81 -2.23 4.88 -7.13
N GLY A 82 -1.86 5.97 -6.44
CA GLY A 82 -2.50 7.29 -6.53
C GLY A 82 -3.65 7.45 -5.54
N SER A 83 -3.92 8.66 -5.04
CA SER A 83 -5.02 8.90 -4.11
C SER A 83 -6.39 8.97 -4.79
N ASP A 84 -6.43 9.41 -6.05
CA ASP A 84 -7.66 9.73 -6.77
C ASP A 84 -7.90 8.88 -8.04
N GLY A 85 -8.99 9.20 -8.74
CA GLY A 85 -9.28 8.70 -10.08
C GLY A 85 -9.62 7.21 -10.09
N PRO A 86 -9.04 6.39 -10.98
CA PRO A 86 -9.40 4.98 -11.13
C PRO A 86 -9.21 4.14 -9.86
N ALA A 87 -8.22 4.47 -9.01
CA ALA A 87 -7.98 3.74 -7.78
C ALA A 87 -9.13 3.95 -6.78
N LYS A 88 -9.45 5.22 -6.48
CA LYS A 88 -10.59 5.59 -5.62
C LYS A 88 -11.91 5.04 -6.16
N ALA A 89 -12.18 5.27 -7.44
CA ALA A 89 -13.43 4.83 -8.08
C ALA A 89 -13.61 3.31 -8.03
N ALA A 90 -12.54 2.53 -8.22
CA ALA A 90 -12.61 1.08 -8.14
C ALA A 90 -12.87 0.59 -6.72
N VAL A 91 -12.20 1.16 -5.72
CA VAL A 91 -12.44 0.81 -4.30
C VAL A 91 -13.88 1.14 -3.89
N GLU A 92 -14.37 2.34 -4.21
CA GLU A 92 -15.76 2.69 -3.95
C GLU A 92 -16.75 1.74 -4.62
N THR A 93 -16.47 1.35 -5.87
CA THR A 93 -17.33 0.43 -6.63
C THR A 93 -17.37 -0.96 -5.99
N ALA A 94 -16.23 -1.49 -5.56
CA ALA A 94 -16.18 -2.78 -4.86
C ALA A 94 -16.95 -2.74 -3.54
N LEU A 95 -16.74 -1.68 -2.73
CA LEU A 95 -17.44 -1.51 -1.46
C LEU A 95 -18.96 -1.37 -1.67
N LYS A 96 -19.41 -0.51 -2.61
CA LYS A 96 -20.83 -0.36 -2.99
C LYS A 96 -21.45 -1.66 -3.48
N ALA A 97 -20.65 -2.56 -4.06
CA ALA A 97 -21.08 -3.90 -4.48
C ALA A 97 -21.07 -4.93 -3.34
N GLY A 98 -20.77 -4.54 -2.10
CA GLY A 98 -20.72 -5.43 -0.94
C GLY A 98 -19.55 -6.40 -0.99
N LYS A 99 -18.39 -6.00 -1.52
CA LYS A 99 -17.18 -6.83 -1.57
C LYS A 99 -16.15 -6.35 -0.56
N PRO A 100 -15.50 -7.27 0.19
CA PRO A 100 -14.27 -6.97 0.90
C PRO A 100 -13.22 -6.35 -0.01
N VAL A 101 -12.52 -5.33 0.48
CA VAL A 101 -11.42 -4.67 -0.23
C VAL A 101 -10.12 -4.82 0.56
N VAL A 102 -9.04 -5.14 -0.15
CA VAL A 102 -7.66 -5.07 0.34
C VAL A 102 -6.88 -4.07 -0.51
N THR A 103 -6.14 -3.13 0.09
CA THR A 103 -5.31 -2.17 -0.65
C THR A 103 -3.92 -2.01 -0.04
N ALA A 104 -2.92 -1.69 -0.86
CA ALA A 104 -1.60 -1.23 -0.40
C ALA A 104 -1.39 0.28 -0.62
N ASN A 105 -2.46 1.02 -0.89
CA ASN A 105 -2.39 2.40 -1.35
C ASN A 105 -2.49 3.40 -0.20
N LYS A 106 -1.35 3.75 0.35
CA LYS A 106 -1.22 4.72 1.45
C LYS A 106 -1.80 6.10 1.14
N ALA A 107 -1.65 6.61 -0.08
CA ALA A 107 -2.15 7.94 -0.44
C ALA A 107 -3.69 7.95 -0.42
N LEU A 108 -4.31 6.93 -1.03
CA LEU A 108 -5.76 6.73 -1.00
C LEU A 108 -6.31 6.65 0.44
N ILE A 109 -5.66 5.89 1.33
CA ILE A 109 -6.12 5.76 2.71
C ILE A 109 -5.88 7.04 3.53
N ALA A 110 -4.75 7.72 3.33
CA ALA A 110 -4.43 8.96 4.04
C ALA A 110 -5.36 10.12 3.66
N GLU A 111 -5.78 10.20 2.38
CA GLU A 111 -6.62 11.30 1.88
C GLU A 111 -8.13 10.98 1.92
N HIS A 112 -8.53 9.73 1.70
CA HIS A 112 -9.94 9.33 1.57
C HIS A 112 -10.37 8.21 2.52
N GLY A 113 -9.49 7.78 3.44
CA GLY A 113 -9.74 6.63 4.31
C GLY A 113 -11.02 6.75 5.14
N ALA A 114 -11.37 7.96 5.61
CA ALA A 114 -12.60 8.19 6.37
C ALA A 114 -13.87 7.96 5.53
N GLU A 115 -13.91 8.48 4.30
CA GLU A 115 -15.04 8.30 3.37
C GLU A 115 -15.20 6.82 2.99
N LEU A 116 -14.08 6.15 2.71
CA LEU A 116 -14.05 4.74 2.33
C LEU A 116 -14.43 3.82 3.49
N ALA A 117 -13.99 4.13 4.71
CA ALA A 117 -14.37 3.39 5.92
C ALA A 117 -15.88 3.48 6.19
N ALA A 118 -16.45 4.69 6.13
CA ALA A 118 -17.90 4.87 6.30
C ALA A 118 -18.70 4.10 5.25
N LEU A 119 -18.21 4.04 4.00
CA LEU A 119 -18.83 3.25 2.94
C LEU A 119 -18.73 1.74 3.21
N ALA A 120 -17.57 1.26 3.66
CA ALA A 120 -17.34 -0.13 4.02
C ALA A 120 -18.25 -0.57 5.17
N GLU A 121 -18.37 0.25 6.21
CA GLU A 121 -19.27 0.05 7.35
C GLU A 121 -20.74 -0.01 6.92
N ALA A 122 -21.18 0.92 6.08
CA ALA A 122 -22.56 0.96 5.56
C ALA A 122 -22.94 -0.31 4.77
N GLN A 123 -21.96 -0.96 4.15
CA GLN A 123 -22.14 -2.19 3.37
C GLN A 123 -21.82 -3.47 4.16
N GLY A 124 -21.35 -3.34 5.40
CA GLY A 124 -21.00 -4.47 6.25
C GLY A 124 -19.82 -5.30 5.73
N VAL A 125 -18.88 -4.68 5.01
CA VAL A 125 -17.71 -5.35 4.44
C VAL A 125 -16.41 -4.71 4.92
N PRO A 126 -15.30 -5.47 5.03
CA PRO A 126 -14.05 -4.93 5.52
C PRO A 126 -13.29 -4.17 4.42
N LEU A 127 -12.62 -3.09 4.83
CA LEU A 127 -11.56 -2.40 4.11
C LEU A 127 -10.23 -2.64 4.83
N LEU A 128 -9.31 -3.39 4.22
CA LEU A 128 -8.04 -3.80 4.83
C LEU A 128 -6.86 -3.16 4.10
N PHE A 129 -5.89 -2.63 4.84
CA PHE A 129 -4.81 -1.83 4.26
C PHE A 129 -3.44 -2.00 4.96
N GLU A 130 -3.16 -3.19 5.52
CA GLU A 130 -1.88 -3.48 6.20
C GLU A 130 -0.67 -3.15 5.32
N ALA A 131 -0.68 -3.59 4.06
CA ALA A 131 0.43 -3.38 3.12
C ALA A 131 0.65 -1.91 2.73
N ALA A 132 -0.27 -1.00 3.07
CA ALA A 132 -0.08 0.44 2.82
C ALA A 132 0.98 1.05 3.75
N VAL A 133 1.20 0.47 4.92
CA VAL A 133 2.08 1.03 5.96
C VAL A 133 3.11 0.01 6.39
N MET A 134 4.39 0.37 6.32
CA MET A 134 5.52 -0.45 6.76
C MET A 134 5.66 -1.83 6.08
N GLY A 135 5.00 -2.05 4.93
CA GLY A 135 5.21 -3.21 4.07
C GLY A 135 4.87 -4.53 4.76
N GLY A 136 5.88 -5.30 5.16
CA GLY A 136 5.72 -6.60 5.82
C GLY A 136 5.62 -6.54 7.35
N VAL A 137 5.80 -5.36 7.95
CA VAL A 137 5.64 -5.18 9.41
C VAL A 137 4.15 -5.05 9.72
N PRO A 138 3.59 -5.79 10.70
CA PRO A 138 2.16 -5.77 11.02
C PRO A 138 1.76 -4.52 11.84
N ALA A 139 2.10 -3.33 11.35
CA ALA A 139 1.93 -2.06 12.06
C ALA A 139 0.46 -1.68 12.23
N VAL A 140 -0.37 -1.85 11.19
CA VAL A 140 -1.81 -1.53 11.25
C VAL A 140 -2.52 -2.47 12.22
N LYS A 141 -2.26 -3.77 12.12
CA LYS A 141 -2.81 -4.76 13.06
C LYS A 141 -2.36 -4.50 14.50
N MET A 142 -1.08 -4.17 14.72
CA MET A 142 -0.59 -3.83 16.06
C MET A 142 -1.39 -2.66 16.65
N MET A 143 -1.53 -1.56 15.92
CA MET A 143 -2.29 -0.39 16.39
C MET A 143 -3.77 -0.71 16.61
N ARG A 144 -4.42 -1.37 15.64
CA ARG A 144 -5.87 -1.59 15.66
C ARG A 144 -6.32 -2.67 16.65
N GLU A 145 -5.51 -3.72 16.82
CA GLU A 145 -5.93 -4.93 17.55
C GLU A 145 -5.14 -5.14 18.84
N ALA A 146 -3.82 -4.96 18.82
CA ALA A 146 -2.98 -5.28 19.96
C ALA A 146 -2.94 -4.17 21.03
N MET A 147 -3.04 -2.91 20.61
CA MET A 147 -2.93 -1.73 21.50
C MET A 147 -4.29 -1.17 21.95
N VAL A 148 -5.40 -1.86 21.69
CA VAL A 148 -6.77 -1.36 21.97
C VAL A 148 -7.03 -1.09 23.47
N GLY A 149 -6.23 -1.68 24.36
CA GLY A 149 -6.33 -1.48 25.81
C GLY A 149 -5.32 -0.49 26.40
N ASP A 150 -4.43 0.07 25.57
CA ASP A 150 -3.40 1.01 26.00
C ASP A 150 -3.78 2.45 25.61
N ASP A 151 -3.35 3.41 26.44
CA ASP A 151 -3.39 4.83 26.10
C ASP A 151 -2.08 5.18 25.37
N ILE A 152 -2.17 5.43 24.06
CA ILE A 152 -1.00 5.74 23.23
C ILE A 152 -0.66 7.23 23.37
N ASP A 153 0.51 7.54 23.91
CA ASP A 153 1.00 8.92 24.04
C ASP A 153 1.62 9.46 22.75
N SER A 154 2.36 8.63 22.01
CA SER A 154 3.03 9.04 20.77
C SER A 154 3.33 7.88 19.83
N VAL A 155 3.49 8.21 18.54
CA VAL A 155 3.90 7.27 17.49
C VAL A 155 5.07 7.88 16.72
N ALA A 156 6.18 7.16 16.64
CA ALA A 156 7.36 7.57 15.89
C ALA A 156 7.98 6.39 15.16
N GLY A 157 8.65 6.64 14.04
CA GLY A 157 9.34 5.59 13.30
C GLY A 157 10.03 6.07 12.03
N ILE A 158 10.93 5.24 11.52
CA ILE A 158 11.56 5.43 10.20
C ILE A 158 10.63 4.78 9.17
N LEU A 159 9.87 5.59 8.45
CA LEU A 159 8.78 5.12 7.61
C LEU A 159 9.11 5.06 6.10
N ASN A 160 10.27 5.58 5.68
CA ASN A 160 10.70 5.57 4.28
C ASN A 160 12.09 4.95 4.11
N GLY A 161 12.17 3.88 3.31
CA GLY A 161 13.40 3.13 3.10
C GLY A 161 14.45 3.88 2.28
N THR A 162 14.03 4.65 1.26
CA THR A 162 14.92 5.42 0.39
C THR A 162 15.61 6.54 1.16
N CYS A 163 14.87 7.32 1.95
CA CYS A 163 15.44 8.33 2.85
C CYS A 163 16.40 7.72 3.85
N ASN A 164 16.01 6.61 4.50
CA ASN A 164 16.86 5.95 5.47
C ASN A 164 18.16 5.45 4.85
N PHE A 165 18.10 4.87 3.65
CA PHE A 165 19.28 4.45 2.90
C PHE A 165 20.19 5.63 2.60
N ILE A 166 19.64 6.74 2.08
CA ILE A 166 20.42 7.92 1.73
C ILE A 166 21.13 8.49 2.95
N LEU A 167 20.41 8.73 4.05
CA LEU A 167 20.99 9.27 5.29
C LEU A 167 22.06 8.33 5.88
N SER A 168 21.79 7.03 5.90
CA SER A 168 22.73 6.03 6.40
C SER A 168 24.03 5.99 5.56
N GLU A 169 23.90 6.08 4.24
CA GLU A 169 25.07 6.03 3.35
C GLU A 169 25.86 7.34 3.37
N MET A 170 25.19 8.49 3.53
CA MET A 170 25.84 9.79 3.80
C MET A 170 26.67 9.73 5.09
N GLU A 171 26.08 9.24 6.18
CA GLU A 171 26.76 9.08 7.47
C GLU A 171 28.00 8.18 7.33
N LYS A 172 27.83 7.00 6.72
CA LYS A 172 28.87 5.98 6.60
C LYS A 172 30.02 6.40 5.70
N THR A 173 29.73 7.05 4.57
CA THR A 173 30.75 7.34 3.55
C THR A 173 31.29 8.77 3.59
N GLY A 174 30.58 9.67 4.28
CA GLY A 174 30.89 11.09 4.25
C GLY A 174 30.63 11.75 2.89
N ARG A 175 29.81 11.14 2.03
CA ARG A 175 29.45 11.70 0.71
C ARG A 175 28.29 12.67 0.82
N SER A 176 28.18 13.54 -0.17
CA SER A 176 27.08 14.51 -0.27
C SER A 176 25.74 13.82 -0.56
N PHE A 177 24.63 14.46 -0.18
CA PHE A 177 23.28 14.02 -0.52
C PHE A 177 23.13 13.74 -2.02
N ALA A 178 23.59 14.67 -2.87
CA ALA A 178 23.47 14.56 -4.32
C ALA A 178 24.23 13.34 -4.90
N ASP A 179 25.39 13.00 -4.33
CA ASP A 179 26.16 11.84 -4.78
C ASP A 179 25.55 10.52 -4.33
N VAL A 180 25.00 10.46 -3.12
CA VAL A 180 24.31 9.27 -2.60
C VAL A 180 22.98 9.06 -3.31
N LEU A 181 22.20 10.12 -3.56
CA LEU A 181 20.95 10.03 -4.32
C LEU A 181 21.18 9.46 -5.72
N ARG A 182 22.23 9.92 -6.42
CA ARG A 182 22.59 9.41 -7.76
C ARG A 182 22.91 7.92 -7.73
N GLU A 183 23.59 7.46 -6.67
CA GLU A 183 23.86 6.04 -6.48
C GLU A 183 22.60 5.25 -6.13
N ALA A 184 21.76 5.77 -5.23
CA ALA A 184 20.47 5.17 -4.90
C ALA A 184 19.62 4.96 -6.16
N GLN A 185 19.61 5.92 -7.08
CA GLN A 185 18.94 5.79 -8.38
C GLN A 185 19.58 4.73 -9.26
N ALA A 186 20.92 4.69 -9.35
CA ALA A 186 21.64 3.69 -10.15
C ALA A 186 21.43 2.25 -9.63
N LEU A 187 21.28 2.08 -8.32
CA LEU A 187 21.02 0.81 -7.65
C LEU A 187 19.53 0.45 -7.62
N GLY A 188 18.64 1.36 -8.03
CA GLY A 188 17.19 1.15 -8.03
C GLY A 188 16.52 1.30 -6.64
N TYR A 189 17.20 1.90 -5.67
CA TYR A 189 16.61 2.28 -4.38
C TYR A 189 15.76 3.54 -4.45
N ALA A 190 16.02 4.41 -5.43
CA ALA A 190 15.26 5.63 -5.69
C ALA A 190 14.78 5.67 -7.15
N GLU A 191 13.58 6.20 -7.38
CA GLU A 191 13.08 6.43 -8.73
C GLU A 191 13.74 7.67 -9.39
N ALA A 192 13.51 7.84 -10.70
CA ALA A 192 14.04 8.99 -11.43
C ALA A 192 13.51 10.33 -10.90
N ASP A 193 12.25 10.34 -10.48
CA ASP A 193 11.65 11.41 -9.68
C ASP A 193 11.47 10.91 -8.24
N PRO A 194 12.38 11.27 -7.32
CA PRO A 194 12.34 10.79 -5.93
C PRO A 194 11.51 11.68 -5.02
N THR A 195 10.78 12.69 -5.54
CA THR A 195 10.10 13.73 -4.74
C THR A 195 9.22 13.16 -3.64
N MET A 196 8.47 12.08 -3.95
CA MET A 196 7.61 11.41 -2.97
C MET A 196 8.38 10.83 -1.78
N ASP A 197 9.60 10.38 -2.00
CA ASP A 197 10.47 9.83 -0.97
C ASP A 197 11.23 10.96 -0.26
N VAL A 198 12.14 11.65 -0.97
CA VAL A 198 13.07 12.61 -0.35
C VAL A 198 12.38 13.87 0.16
N GLY A 199 11.22 14.22 -0.39
CA GLY A 199 10.37 15.31 0.10
C GLY A 199 9.52 14.93 1.31
N GLY A 200 9.58 13.67 1.78
CA GLY A 200 8.91 13.21 3.00
C GLY A 200 7.43 12.83 2.84
N PHE A 201 6.82 13.00 1.67
CA PHE A 201 5.38 12.75 1.46
C PHE A 201 4.98 11.28 1.68
N ASP A 202 5.81 10.31 1.29
CA ASP A 202 5.58 8.88 1.56
C ASP A 202 5.53 8.59 3.07
N ALA A 203 6.47 9.15 3.83
CA ALA A 203 6.49 9.03 5.28
C ALA A 203 5.29 9.75 5.91
N GLY A 204 4.94 10.94 5.39
CA GLY A 204 3.77 11.72 5.78
C GLY A 204 2.45 10.94 5.64
N HIS A 205 2.24 10.25 4.52
CA HIS A 205 1.06 9.40 4.34
C HIS A 205 1.02 8.26 5.37
N LYS A 206 2.16 7.59 5.60
CA LYS A 206 2.24 6.47 6.56
C LYS A 206 1.99 6.92 7.99
N ILE A 207 2.60 8.02 8.43
CA ILE A 207 2.40 8.52 9.79
C ILE A 207 0.97 9.03 10.00
N THR A 208 0.34 9.62 8.98
CA THR A 208 -1.07 10.03 9.03
C THR A 208 -1.99 8.84 9.31
N ILE A 209 -1.76 7.73 8.63
CA ILE A 209 -2.53 6.50 8.85
C ILE A 209 -2.28 5.93 10.25
N LEU A 210 -1.02 5.85 10.68
CA LEU A 210 -0.68 5.33 12.00
C LEU A 210 -1.23 6.21 13.14
N ALA A 211 -1.18 7.53 12.99
CA ALA A 211 -1.75 8.47 13.95
C ALA A 211 -3.29 8.31 14.04
N ALA A 212 -3.97 8.21 12.90
CA ALA A 212 -5.41 7.98 12.87
C ALA A 212 -5.81 6.70 13.62
N LEU A 213 -5.06 5.61 13.42
CA LEU A 213 -5.27 4.33 14.11
C LEU A 213 -4.96 4.42 15.60
N ALA A 214 -3.84 5.05 15.96
CA ALA A 214 -3.38 5.13 17.34
C ALA A 214 -4.28 6.00 18.22
N PHE A 215 -4.79 7.11 17.67
CA PHE A 215 -5.57 8.10 18.42
C PHE A 215 -7.07 8.01 18.15
N GLY A 216 -7.53 7.01 17.38
CA GLY A 216 -8.95 6.78 17.12
C GLY A 216 -9.65 7.93 16.40
N CYS A 217 -8.98 8.58 15.45
CA CYS A 217 -9.49 9.74 14.71
C CYS A 217 -9.46 9.53 13.20
N ALA A 218 -10.09 10.42 12.44
CA ALA A 218 -10.02 10.38 10.98
C ALA A 218 -8.62 10.79 10.49
N PRO A 219 -8.07 10.14 9.44
CA PRO A 219 -6.82 10.59 8.84
C PRO A 219 -6.96 12.00 8.27
N ASN A 220 -5.95 12.85 8.52
CA ASN A 220 -5.92 14.23 8.06
C ASN A 220 -4.51 14.59 7.54
N PHE A 221 -4.21 14.14 6.31
CA PHE A 221 -2.91 14.38 5.69
C PHE A 221 -2.60 15.87 5.51
N ALA A 222 -3.63 16.69 5.26
CA ALA A 222 -3.47 18.14 5.08
C ALA A 222 -2.98 18.87 6.36
N ALA A 223 -3.12 18.25 7.53
CA ALA A 223 -2.59 18.78 8.79
C ALA A 223 -1.17 18.30 9.11
N ALA A 224 -0.58 17.42 8.29
CA ALA A 224 0.77 16.94 8.51
C ALA A 224 1.80 18.02 8.16
N GLU A 225 2.67 18.33 9.11
CA GLU A 225 3.90 19.10 8.84
C GLU A 225 4.92 18.13 8.24
N ILE A 226 5.39 18.44 7.02
CA ILE A 226 6.28 17.57 6.26
C ILE A 226 7.51 18.37 5.84
N GLU A 227 8.67 17.86 6.25
CA GLU A 227 9.98 18.33 5.82
C GLU A 227 10.76 17.15 5.25
N GLY A 228 11.34 17.36 4.06
CA GLY A 228 12.17 16.37 3.39
C GLY A 228 13.60 16.33 3.90
N ILE A 229 14.41 15.44 3.32
CA ILE A 229 15.83 15.31 3.64
C ILE A 229 16.76 16.05 2.67
N GLU A 230 16.20 16.76 1.69
CA GLU A 230 16.95 17.39 0.60
C GLU A 230 17.92 18.48 1.08
N ALA A 231 17.60 19.12 2.21
CA ALA A 231 18.43 20.17 2.81
C ALA A 231 19.45 19.64 3.83
N VAL A 232 19.45 18.33 4.12
CA VAL A 232 20.36 17.74 5.11
C VAL A 232 21.78 17.72 4.54
N GLU A 233 22.69 18.40 5.24
CA GLU A 233 24.11 18.39 4.93
C GLU A 233 24.86 17.37 5.77
N LEU A 234 26.05 16.97 5.32
CA LEU A 234 26.91 16.07 6.08
C LEU A 234 27.31 16.67 7.44
N LEU A 235 27.38 18.00 7.54
CA LEU A 235 27.68 18.67 8.80
C LEU A 235 26.57 18.44 9.83
N ASP A 236 25.31 18.45 9.40
CA ASP A 236 24.15 18.23 10.27
C ASP A 236 24.13 16.82 10.87
N ILE A 237 24.64 15.83 10.13
CA ILE A 237 24.71 14.43 10.58
C ILE A 237 25.84 14.20 11.60
N LYS A 238 26.91 14.99 11.54
CA LYS A 238 28.13 14.79 12.35
C LYS A 238 28.16 15.57 13.66
N LEU A 239 27.24 16.54 13.84
CA LEU A 239 27.11 17.34 15.06
C LEU A 239 26.35 16.58 16.14
#